data_AF-A0A8T2EWN0-F1
#
_entry.id   AF-A0A8T2EWN0-F1
#
_cell.length_a   1.000
_cell.length_b   1.000
_cell.length_c   1.000
_cell.angle_alpha   90.00
_cell.angle_beta   90.00
_cell.angle_gamma   90.00
#
_symmetry.space_group_name_H-M   'P 1'
#
loop_
_entity.id
_entity.type
_entity.pdbx_description
1 polymer ?
#
loop_
_entity_poly.entity_id
_entity_poly.type
_entity_poly.pdbx_seq_one_letter_code
_entity_poly.pdbx_strand_id
1 'polypeptide(L)'
;MLDALKSVLCPACGGPPFGREERGHNLQKLRFENARLKDHRDRISNFVDQHKPNEPTVEDSLAYVPSLDRISYGINGGNMYEPSSSYGPPNFQIIQPRPLAETDMSLLSEIAASAVEELKRLFLAEEQFWVKSCIDETYVIDTESYERFSHAVKHFSSTTAHVESSKAVTVVHVEAINLIQMFLDPEKWKELFPTIVNKANTIHVLGSGLPIRGNCNVLQVMWEQLHILSPLVPAREFMVVRCCQEIEKGIWIIADVSHRANFDFGNAACYKRPSGCLIQALPDGHSKVMWIEHVEVDHKLDTHKIYRDLLSGGSGYGAKRWIVTLERMCERMSLSSIQTLPPSDRSEVITTGEARRSVMKLGERMVKNFNEMLTMSGKIDFPQQSKNGVRVSIRMNIEAGQPPGIVVSASSSLAIPLTPLQVFAFLQNLDTRQQWDILSYGTVVNEIARIVTGSSETNCVTILRVHPTHEENNDKMVVQDSSQDDMLMLQDCYMDALGGMIVYAPMDMATMHFAVSGEVDPFHIPILPSGFVISSDGRRSTVEDGGTLLTVAFQILVSGKANRSREVNEKSVDTVSALISSTIQRIKGLLNCPEC
;
A
#
# COMPACT_ATOMS: atom_id res chain seq x y z
N MET A 1 35.60 20.37 -19.15
CA MET A 1 35.80 19.64 -17.86
C MET A 1 36.92 20.24 -17.01
N LEU A 2 38.10 20.57 -17.57
CA LEU A 2 39.21 21.22 -16.84
C LEU A 2 38.87 22.62 -16.30
N ASP A 3 38.03 23.40 -16.99
CA ASP A 3 37.60 24.72 -16.51
C ASP A 3 36.48 24.67 -15.47
N ALA A 4 35.59 23.68 -15.55
CA ALA A 4 34.51 23.48 -14.58
C ALA A 4 35.02 23.12 -13.17
N LEU A 5 36.22 22.55 -13.06
CA LEU A 5 36.84 22.19 -11.78
C LEU A 5 37.57 23.37 -11.10
N LYS A 6 37.71 24.52 -11.77
CA LYS A 6 38.36 25.71 -11.19
C LYS A 6 37.47 26.44 -10.18
N SER A 7 36.15 26.24 -10.24
CA SER A 7 35.15 26.96 -9.44
C SER A 7 34.42 26.12 -8.39
N VAL A 8 34.73 24.82 -8.26
CA VAL A 8 34.05 23.94 -7.30
C VAL A 8 34.53 24.23 -5.87
N LEU A 9 33.64 24.78 -5.06
CA LEU A 9 33.79 24.97 -3.60
C LEU A 9 33.03 23.87 -2.86
N CYS A 10 33.51 23.50 -1.67
CA CYS A 10 32.82 22.54 -0.81
C CYS A 10 31.51 23.14 -0.27
N PRO A 11 30.33 22.55 -0.55
CA PRO A 11 29.06 23.09 -0.09
C PRO A 11 28.90 23.12 1.44
N ALA A 12 29.66 22.29 2.16
CA ALA A 12 29.55 22.15 3.61
C ALA A 12 30.43 23.13 4.42
N CYS A 13 31.49 23.70 3.83
CA CYS A 13 32.42 24.56 4.59
C CYS A 13 32.91 25.81 3.86
N GLY A 14 32.60 26.00 2.56
CA GLY A 14 33.04 27.18 1.81
C GLY A 14 34.56 27.37 1.71
N GLY A 15 35.35 26.38 2.14
CA GLY A 15 36.82 26.46 2.17
C GLY A 15 37.44 26.59 0.78
N PRO A 16 38.67 27.15 0.69
CA PRO A 16 39.33 27.38 -0.58
C PRO A 16 39.51 26.08 -1.37
N PRO A 17 39.51 26.13 -2.71
CA PRO A 17 39.70 24.95 -3.54
C PRO A 17 41.01 24.23 -3.18
N PHE A 18 40.99 22.89 -3.16
CA PHE A 18 42.16 22.04 -2.97
C PHE A 18 43.39 22.58 -3.72
N GLY A 19 44.55 22.61 -3.05
CA GLY A 19 45.81 23.10 -3.60
C GLY A 19 46.15 22.43 -4.93
N ARG A 20 46.82 23.16 -5.84
CA ARG A 20 47.12 22.71 -7.21
C ARG A 20 47.89 21.36 -7.23
N GLU A 21 48.75 21.13 -6.25
CA GLU A 21 49.49 19.86 -6.07
C GLU A 21 48.60 18.71 -5.61
N GLU A 22 47.73 18.92 -4.63
CA GLU A 22 46.81 17.90 -4.11
C GLU A 22 45.79 17.46 -5.17
N ARG A 23 45.35 18.39 -6.02
CA ARG A 23 44.53 18.08 -7.21
C ARG A 23 45.32 17.25 -8.23
N GLY A 24 46.58 17.58 -8.46
CA GLY A 24 47.47 16.80 -9.32
C GLY A 24 47.61 15.36 -8.84
N HIS A 25 47.86 15.17 -7.54
CA HIS A 25 47.98 13.86 -6.91
C HIS A 25 46.67 13.05 -6.99
N ASN A 26 45.53 13.66 -6.70
CA ASN A 26 44.23 12.97 -6.79
C ASN A 26 43.87 12.60 -8.23
N LEU A 27 44.16 13.47 -9.21
CA LEU A 27 43.96 13.16 -10.63
C LEU A 27 44.86 12.00 -11.08
N GLN A 28 46.10 11.97 -10.60
CA GLN A 28 47.04 10.89 -10.89
C GLN A 28 46.59 9.56 -10.27
N LYS A 29 46.08 9.59 -9.03
CA LYS A 29 45.48 8.44 -8.35
C LYS A 29 44.26 7.90 -9.11
N LEU A 30 43.35 8.79 -9.54
CA LEU A 30 42.18 8.43 -10.35
C LEU A 30 42.54 7.85 -11.73
N ARG A 31 43.62 8.35 -12.35
CA ARG A 31 44.13 7.80 -13.61
C ARG A 31 44.69 6.39 -13.40
N PHE A 32 45.39 6.16 -12.30
CA PHE A 32 45.93 4.84 -11.96
C PHE A 32 44.81 3.83 -11.65
N GLU A 33 43.80 4.24 -10.90
CA GLU A 33 42.62 3.43 -10.61
C GLU A 33 41.85 3.07 -11.90
N ASN A 34 41.64 4.05 -12.78
CA ASN A 34 41.00 3.82 -14.09
C ASN A 34 41.81 2.86 -14.98
N ALA A 35 43.14 2.97 -14.99
CA ALA A 35 43.99 2.04 -15.73
C ALA A 35 43.86 0.61 -15.18
N ARG A 36 43.84 0.45 -13.84
CA ARG A 36 43.63 -0.85 -13.19
C ARG A 36 42.25 -1.44 -13.50
N LEU A 37 41.20 -0.62 -13.49
CA LEU A 37 39.83 -1.06 -13.82
C LEU A 37 39.69 -1.47 -15.29
N LYS A 38 40.38 -0.77 -16.20
CA LYS A 38 40.44 -1.18 -17.62
C LYS A 38 41.14 -2.52 -17.79
N ASP A 39 42.29 -2.72 -17.15
CA ASP A 39 43.00 -4.01 -17.18
C ASP A 39 42.12 -5.15 -16.61
N HIS A 40 41.39 -4.89 -15.53
CA HIS A 40 40.48 -5.87 -14.95
C HIS A 40 39.31 -6.21 -15.89
N ARG A 41 38.70 -5.20 -16.52
CA ARG A 41 37.65 -5.38 -17.53
C ARG A 41 38.16 -6.21 -18.70
N ASP A 42 39.35 -5.92 -19.20
CA ASP A 42 39.92 -6.61 -20.36
C ASP A 42 40.26 -8.07 -20.02
N ARG A 43 40.72 -8.37 -18.80
CA ARG A 43 40.88 -9.76 -18.30
C ARG A 43 39.55 -10.52 -18.23
N ILE A 44 38.48 -9.87 -17.75
CA ILE A 44 37.16 -10.49 -17.68
C ILE A 44 36.61 -10.73 -19.08
N SER A 45 36.75 -9.77 -20.00
CA SER A 45 36.34 -9.93 -21.40
C SER A 45 37.03 -11.12 -22.05
N ASN A 46 38.36 -11.24 -21.87
CA ASN A 46 39.12 -12.38 -22.38
C ASN A 46 38.70 -13.71 -21.75
N PHE A 47 38.38 -13.72 -20.45
CA PHE A 47 37.86 -14.92 -19.78
C PHE A 47 36.50 -15.35 -20.34
N VAL A 48 35.60 -14.39 -20.61
CA VAL A 48 34.29 -14.66 -21.20
C VAL A 48 34.41 -15.17 -22.64
N ASP A 49 35.32 -14.61 -23.44
CA ASP A 49 35.54 -15.08 -24.82
C ASP A 49 36.17 -16.48 -24.87
N GLN A 50 36.99 -16.86 -23.89
CA GLN A 50 37.58 -18.20 -23.79
C GLN A 50 36.61 -19.28 -23.29
N HIS A 51 35.51 -18.90 -22.65
CA HIS A 51 34.56 -19.83 -22.01
C HIS A 51 33.16 -19.78 -22.64
N LYS A 52 33.03 -19.33 -23.90
CA LYS A 52 31.79 -19.53 -24.67
C LYS A 52 31.56 -21.03 -24.91
N PRO A 53 30.45 -21.63 -24.44
CA PRO A 53 30.11 -22.98 -24.84
C PRO A 53 29.67 -22.99 -26.30
N ASN A 54 30.24 -23.90 -27.09
CA ASN A 54 29.74 -24.23 -28.42
C ASN A 54 28.29 -24.72 -28.30
N GLU A 55 27.39 -24.17 -29.10
CA GLU A 55 26.03 -24.68 -29.28
C GLU A 55 26.07 -26.15 -29.75
N PRO A 56 25.25 -27.05 -29.17
CA PRO A 56 24.91 -28.29 -29.81
C PRO A 56 23.55 -28.20 -30.51
N THR A 57 23.56 -28.69 -31.74
CA THR A 57 22.43 -28.99 -32.61
C THR A 57 21.50 -30.04 -31.99
N VAL A 58 20.23 -29.93 -32.34
CA VAL A 58 19.04 -30.72 -31.94
C VAL A 58 19.19 -32.23 -32.20
N GLU A 59 18.74 -33.10 -31.27
CA GLU A 59 17.82 -34.24 -31.55
C GLU A 59 17.35 -35.03 -30.30
N ASP A 60 16.12 -35.55 -30.44
CA ASP A 60 15.23 -36.32 -29.55
C ASP A 60 15.80 -37.29 -28.50
N SER A 61 15.14 -37.35 -27.33
CA SER A 61 14.50 -38.59 -26.82
C SER A 61 13.81 -38.41 -25.45
N LEU A 62 12.60 -38.97 -25.36
CA LEU A 62 11.71 -39.07 -24.19
C LEU A 62 12.26 -39.99 -23.09
N ALA A 63 12.16 -39.61 -21.82
CA ALA A 63 11.96 -40.52 -20.68
C ALA A 63 11.47 -39.79 -19.42
N TYR A 64 10.71 -40.52 -18.62
CA TYR A 64 9.77 -40.10 -17.58
C TYR A 64 10.36 -40.32 -16.16
N VAL A 65 10.30 -39.29 -15.29
CA VAL A 65 10.06 -39.30 -13.80
C VAL A 65 11.17 -39.86 -12.88
N PRO A 66 11.26 -39.57 -11.54
CA PRO A 66 10.54 -38.63 -10.64
C PRO A 66 11.42 -37.64 -9.84
N SER A 67 10.72 -36.71 -9.18
CA SER A 67 11.08 -35.94 -7.98
C SER A 67 11.75 -36.77 -6.85
N LEU A 68 12.79 -36.22 -6.22
CA LEU A 68 13.28 -36.70 -4.92
C LEU A 68 13.67 -35.55 -3.98
N ASP A 69 13.32 -35.81 -2.73
CA ASP A 69 13.31 -35.01 -1.52
C ASP A 69 14.63 -34.39 -1.06
N ARG A 70 14.46 -33.22 -0.42
CA ARG A 70 14.92 -32.89 0.95
C ARG A 70 16.04 -33.79 1.51
N ILE A 71 17.25 -33.25 1.60
CA ILE A 71 18.24 -33.69 2.59
C ILE A 71 18.73 -32.48 3.39
N SER A 72 18.38 -32.55 4.68
CA SER A 72 18.85 -31.70 5.77
C SER A 72 20.23 -32.17 6.21
N TYR A 73 21.19 -31.24 6.33
CA TYR A 73 22.40 -31.44 7.13
C TYR A 73 22.42 -30.39 8.23
N GLY A 74 22.15 -30.86 9.46
CA GLY A 74 22.42 -30.13 10.67
C GLY A 74 23.89 -30.25 11.05
N ILE A 75 24.48 -29.15 11.49
CA ILE A 75 25.69 -29.15 12.32
C ILE A 75 25.41 -28.25 13.51
N ASN A 76 25.27 -28.89 14.67
CA ASN A 76 25.31 -28.27 15.99
C ASN A 76 26.75 -27.80 16.27
N GLY A 77 26.90 -26.54 16.64
CA GLY A 77 28.09 -25.99 17.31
C GLY A 77 27.61 -24.99 18.35
N GLY A 78 27.66 -25.38 19.62
CA GLY A 78 27.09 -24.63 20.73
C GLY A 78 27.96 -23.48 21.26
N ASN A 79 27.24 -22.60 21.94
CA ASN A 79 27.61 -21.73 23.05
C ASN A 79 28.00 -20.26 22.82
N MET A 80 27.10 -19.45 23.41
CA MET A 80 27.34 -18.30 24.28
C MET A 80 27.90 -17.04 23.63
N TYR A 81 27.01 -16.08 23.35
CA TYR A 81 26.92 -14.79 24.04
C TYR A 81 25.58 -14.13 23.61
N GLU A 82 24.56 -14.20 24.46
CA GLU A 82 23.34 -13.39 24.32
C GLU A 82 23.58 -12.00 24.94
N PRO A 83 23.29 -10.93 24.19
CA PRO A 83 22.67 -9.76 24.76
C PRO A 83 21.24 -9.65 24.21
N SER A 84 20.30 -9.58 25.12
CA SER A 84 18.89 -9.24 24.92
C SER A 84 18.71 -8.08 23.94
N SER A 85 18.03 -8.31 22.82
CA SER A 85 17.39 -7.25 22.04
C SER A 85 16.00 -7.70 21.61
N SER A 86 14.99 -7.00 22.12
CA SER A 86 13.56 -7.30 21.99
C SER A 86 12.95 -6.79 20.67
N TYR A 87 13.71 -6.79 19.58
CA TYR A 87 13.27 -6.21 18.31
C TYR A 87 13.69 -7.10 17.12
N GLY A 88 13.07 -8.27 17.04
CA GLY A 88 12.94 -9.01 15.79
C GLY A 88 11.48 -8.95 15.33
N PRO A 89 11.20 -8.90 14.01
CA PRO A 89 9.83 -9.03 13.53
C PRO A 89 9.28 -10.41 13.95
N PRO A 90 7.95 -10.57 14.15
CA PRO A 90 7.40 -11.90 14.33
C PRO A 90 7.80 -12.74 13.12
N ASN A 91 8.48 -13.87 13.36
CA ASN A 91 8.66 -14.89 12.34
C ASN A 91 7.27 -15.19 11.79
N PHE A 92 7.03 -14.92 10.50
CA PHE A 92 5.83 -15.37 9.81
C PHE A 92 5.85 -16.90 9.82
N GLN A 93 5.32 -17.50 10.89
CA GLN A 93 4.85 -18.87 10.84
C GLN A 93 3.69 -18.84 9.86
N ILE A 94 3.85 -19.57 8.75
CA ILE A 94 2.73 -19.91 7.89
C ILE A 94 1.66 -20.48 8.83
N ILE A 95 0.52 -19.80 8.96
CA ILE A 95 -0.63 -20.29 9.72
C ILE A 95 -1.06 -21.56 9.00
N GLN A 96 -0.52 -22.70 9.42
CA GLN A 96 -0.99 -23.98 8.93
C GLN A 96 -2.35 -24.22 9.57
N PRO A 97 -3.42 -24.39 8.78
CA PRO A 97 -4.73 -24.70 9.33
C PRO A 97 -4.61 -26.02 10.09
N ARG A 98 -4.66 -25.96 11.42
CA ARG A 98 -4.83 -27.19 12.22
C ARG A 98 -6.28 -27.64 12.05
N PRO A 99 -6.55 -28.94 11.88
CA PRO A 99 -7.93 -29.43 11.90
C PRO A 99 -8.61 -29.00 13.20
N LEU A 100 -9.76 -28.32 13.10
CA LEU A 100 -10.57 -27.95 14.26
C LEU A 100 -11.27 -29.20 14.81
N ALA A 101 -11.32 -29.36 16.13
CA ALA A 101 -12.14 -30.40 16.74
C ALA A 101 -13.63 -30.03 16.65
N GLU A 102 -14.53 -31.02 16.70
CA GLU A 102 -15.99 -30.78 16.68
C GLU A 102 -16.46 -29.85 17.81
N THR A 103 -15.84 -29.95 18.99
CA THR A 103 -16.08 -29.08 20.15
C THR A 103 -15.65 -27.63 19.91
N ASP A 104 -14.63 -27.41 19.08
CA ASP A 104 -14.19 -26.07 18.71
C ASP A 104 -15.19 -25.44 17.72
N MET A 105 -15.74 -26.25 16.81
CA MET A 105 -16.76 -25.78 15.85
C MET A 105 -18.07 -25.36 16.53
N SER A 106 -18.51 -26.08 17.56
CA SER A 106 -19.71 -25.69 18.33
C SER A 106 -19.49 -24.38 19.08
N LEU A 107 -18.33 -24.23 19.73
CA LEU A 107 -17.97 -22.98 20.42
C LEU A 107 -17.90 -21.79 19.46
N LEU A 108 -17.27 -21.96 18.29
CA LEU A 108 -17.17 -20.91 17.26
C LEU A 108 -18.56 -20.49 16.75
N SER A 109 -19.48 -21.45 16.63
CA SER A 109 -20.86 -21.18 16.22
C SER A 109 -21.63 -20.40 17.28
N GLU A 110 -21.46 -20.72 18.57
CA GLU A 110 -22.06 -19.98 19.69
C GLU A 110 -21.52 -18.55 19.79
N ILE A 111 -20.20 -18.37 19.64
CA ILE A 111 -19.55 -17.06 19.61
C ILE A 111 -20.11 -16.20 18.47
N ALA A 112 -20.23 -16.78 17.27
CA ALA A 112 -20.80 -16.11 16.12
C ALA A 112 -22.27 -15.70 16.33
N ALA A 113 -23.10 -16.62 16.85
CA ALA A 113 -24.50 -16.34 17.14
C ALA A 113 -24.67 -15.21 18.16
N SER A 114 -23.86 -15.20 19.22
CA SER A 114 -23.84 -14.10 20.20
C SER A 114 -23.47 -12.77 19.55
N ALA A 115 -22.41 -12.75 18.72
CA ALA A 115 -21.97 -11.55 18.03
C ALA A 115 -23.05 -10.99 17.09
N VAL A 116 -23.80 -11.85 16.40
CA VAL A 116 -24.94 -11.43 15.56
C VAL A 116 -26.05 -10.80 16.40
N GLU A 117 -26.44 -11.42 17.51
CA GLU A 117 -27.48 -10.87 18.39
C GLU A 117 -27.05 -9.54 19.03
N GLU A 118 -25.78 -9.38 19.40
CA GLU A 118 -25.23 -8.12 19.87
C GLU A 118 -25.29 -7.03 18.79
N LEU A 119 -24.85 -7.31 17.57
CA LEU A 119 -24.89 -6.34 16.49
C LEU A 119 -26.32 -5.97 16.09
N LYS A 120 -27.26 -6.92 16.07
CA LYS A 120 -28.69 -6.63 15.85
C LYS A 120 -29.17 -5.54 16.80
N ARG A 121 -28.83 -5.64 18.09
CA ARG A 121 -29.22 -4.60 19.08
C ARG A 121 -28.51 -3.29 18.83
N LEU A 122 -27.21 -3.31 18.53
CA LEU A 122 -26.46 -2.09 18.24
C LEU A 122 -26.97 -1.34 17.00
N PHE A 123 -27.46 -2.07 15.98
CA PHE A 123 -28.07 -1.47 14.78
C PHE A 123 -29.52 -1.01 15.02
N LEU A 124 -30.33 -1.79 15.74
CA LEU A 124 -31.78 -1.56 15.83
C LEU A 124 -32.22 -0.74 17.06
N ALA A 125 -31.41 -0.68 18.12
CA ALA A 125 -31.70 0.06 19.34
C ALA A 125 -30.77 1.28 19.49
N GLU A 126 -30.69 2.11 18.44
CA GLU A 126 -29.68 3.16 18.34
C GLU A 126 -29.65 4.13 19.53
N GLU A 127 -30.83 4.55 20.02
CA GLU A 127 -30.97 5.53 21.10
C GLU A 127 -30.46 5.02 22.46
N GLN A 128 -30.31 3.70 22.62
CA GLN A 128 -29.89 3.08 23.88
C GLN A 128 -28.37 2.96 24.01
N PHE A 129 -27.66 2.81 22.89
CA PHE A 129 -26.26 2.41 22.87
C PHE A 129 -25.32 3.46 22.30
N TRP A 130 -25.81 4.50 21.63
CA TRP A 130 -24.97 5.45 20.93
C TRP A 130 -25.05 6.84 21.53
N VAL A 131 -23.88 7.39 21.86
CA VAL A 131 -23.73 8.77 22.34
C VAL A 131 -22.81 9.55 21.39
N LYS A 132 -23.00 10.86 21.32
CA LYS A 132 -22.08 11.73 20.59
C LYS A 132 -20.83 11.97 21.44
N SER A 133 -19.67 11.68 20.86
CA SER A 133 -18.37 12.06 21.40
C SER A 133 -18.30 13.57 21.60
N CYS A 134 -17.80 14.00 22.75
CA CYS A 134 -17.58 15.41 23.05
C CYS A 134 -16.37 16.01 22.30
N ILE A 135 -15.55 15.17 21.67
CA ILE A 135 -14.33 15.57 20.97
C ILE A 135 -14.65 15.96 19.52
N ASP A 136 -15.46 15.14 18.85
CA ASP A 136 -15.60 15.19 17.40
C ASP A 136 -17.04 14.99 16.88
N GLU A 137 -18.01 14.95 17.80
CA GLU A 137 -19.44 14.71 17.55
C GLU A 137 -19.75 13.40 16.82
N THR A 138 -18.77 12.49 16.72
CA THR A 138 -18.98 11.17 16.14
C THR A 138 -19.77 10.30 17.11
N TYR A 139 -20.55 9.36 16.56
CA TYR A 139 -21.29 8.40 17.39
C TYR A 139 -20.33 7.31 17.87
N VAL A 140 -20.23 7.18 19.19
CA VAL A 140 -19.47 6.14 19.89
C VAL A 140 -20.43 5.33 20.75
N ILE A 141 -20.06 4.08 21.05
CA ILE A 141 -20.85 3.21 21.92
C ILE A 141 -20.73 3.72 23.36
N ASP A 142 -21.88 3.93 24.02
CA ASP A 142 -21.92 4.19 25.45
C ASP A 142 -21.44 2.96 26.21
N THR A 143 -20.28 3.10 26.86
CA THR A 143 -19.60 1.96 27.48
C THR A 143 -20.43 1.37 28.62
N GLU A 144 -21.09 2.19 29.41
CA GLU A 144 -21.88 1.71 30.55
C GLU A 144 -23.12 0.92 30.08
N SER A 145 -23.88 1.45 29.13
CA SER A 145 -25.05 0.76 28.56
C SER A 145 -24.65 -0.52 27.85
N TYR A 146 -23.53 -0.51 27.11
CA TYR A 146 -23.02 -1.70 26.44
C TYR A 146 -22.50 -2.77 27.41
N GLU A 147 -21.76 -2.41 28.46
CA GLU A 147 -21.25 -3.38 29.45
C GLU A 147 -22.39 -4.04 30.25
N ARG A 148 -23.47 -3.30 30.57
CA ARG A 148 -24.67 -3.86 31.22
C ARG A 148 -25.38 -4.89 30.35
N PHE A 149 -25.37 -4.70 29.03
CA PHE A 149 -26.04 -5.57 28.07
C PHE A 149 -25.19 -6.80 27.71
N SER A 150 -23.93 -6.59 27.33
CA SER A 150 -23.11 -7.61 26.66
C SER A 150 -22.53 -8.66 27.61
N HIS A 151 -22.56 -8.42 28.93
CA HIS A 151 -21.78 -9.19 29.92
C HIS A 151 -20.31 -9.37 29.51
N ALA A 152 -19.80 -8.51 28.62
CA ALA A 152 -18.57 -8.76 27.91
C ALA A 152 -17.37 -8.66 28.85
N VAL A 153 -16.54 -9.71 28.83
CA VAL A 153 -15.27 -9.72 29.56
C VAL A 153 -14.33 -8.71 28.91
N LYS A 154 -13.68 -7.86 29.72
CA LYS A 154 -12.56 -7.04 29.24
C LYS A 154 -11.41 -7.96 28.88
N HIS A 155 -10.99 -7.95 27.62
CA HIS A 155 -9.97 -8.86 27.10
C HIS A 155 -8.55 -8.42 27.45
N PHE A 156 -8.40 -7.14 27.77
CA PHE A 156 -7.19 -6.53 28.28
C PHE A 156 -7.43 -5.93 29.66
N SER A 157 -6.51 -6.20 30.57
CA SER A 157 -6.52 -5.68 31.94
C SER A 157 -5.50 -4.55 32.16
N SER A 158 -4.79 -4.12 31.10
CA SER A 158 -3.83 -3.03 31.20
C SER A 158 -4.54 -1.70 31.43
N THR A 159 -3.92 -0.81 32.18
CA THR A 159 -4.41 0.57 32.38
C THR A 159 -4.36 1.41 31.10
N THR A 160 -3.67 0.91 30.09
CA THR A 160 -3.50 1.55 28.78
C THR A 160 -4.47 0.99 27.76
N ALA A 161 -5.29 -0.02 28.08
CA ALA A 161 -6.28 -0.54 27.15
C ALA A 161 -7.47 0.42 27.04
N HIS A 162 -7.96 0.61 25.81
CA HIS A 162 -9.16 1.38 25.52
C HIS A 162 -10.03 0.70 24.47
N VAL A 163 -11.26 1.20 24.33
CA VAL A 163 -12.23 0.72 23.35
C VAL A 163 -12.41 1.79 22.28
N GLU A 164 -12.20 1.39 21.04
CA GLU A 164 -12.51 2.18 19.85
C GLU A 164 -13.87 1.72 19.33
N SER A 165 -14.82 2.65 19.14
CA SER A 165 -16.11 2.31 18.57
C SER A 165 -16.63 3.43 17.66
N SER A 166 -17.30 3.06 16.57
CA SER A 166 -17.91 4.02 15.65
C SER A 166 -18.97 3.36 14.77
N LYS A 167 -19.91 4.15 14.26
CA LYS A 167 -20.84 3.74 13.20
C LYS A 167 -20.87 4.71 12.02
N ALA A 168 -21.17 4.18 10.84
CA ALA A 168 -21.38 4.96 9.62
C ALA A 168 -22.40 4.27 8.70
N VAL A 169 -22.95 5.01 7.75
CA VAL A 169 -23.96 4.52 6.81
C VAL A 169 -23.75 5.10 5.42
N THR A 170 -24.03 4.32 4.39
CA THR A 170 -24.12 4.77 2.98
C THR A 170 -25.17 3.98 2.21
N VAL A 171 -25.45 4.43 0.98
CA VAL A 171 -26.15 3.71 -0.07
C VAL A 171 -25.23 3.60 -1.28
N VAL A 172 -25.04 2.38 -1.79
CA VAL A 172 -24.22 2.11 -2.98
C VAL A 172 -25.03 1.42 -4.09
N HIS A 173 -24.64 1.64 -5.34
CA HIS A 173 -25.26 1.04 -6.52
C HIS A 173 -24.69 -0.37 -6.82
N VAL A 174 -24.88 -1.28 -5.88
CA VAL A 174 -24.54 -2.71 -6.01
C VAL A 174 -25.60 -3.53 -5.29
N GLU A 175 -26.06 -4.61 -5.92
CA GLU A 175 -27.04 -5.52 -5.32
C GLU A 175 -26.49 -6.16 -4.03
N ALA A 176 -27.34 -6.30 -3.01
CA ALA A 176 -26.94 -6.77 -1.68
C ALA A 176 -26.22 -8.13 -1.72
N ILE A 177 -26.70 -9.05 -2.57
CA ILE A 177 -26.09 -10.38 -2.72
C ILE A 177 -24.67 -10.28 -3.30
N ASN A 178 -24.43 -9.38 -4.26
CA ASN A 178 -23.11 -9.20 -4.85
C ASN A 178 -22.13 -8.59 -3.82
N LEU A 179 -22.59 -7.64 -3.00
CA LEU A 179 -21.80 -7.12 -1.88
C LEU A 179 -21.43 -8.21 -0.88
N ILE A 180 -22.40 -9.02 -0.45
CA ILE A 180 -22.19 -10.13 0.49
C ILE A 180 -21.16 -11.12 -0.06
N GLN A 181 -21.26 -11.49 -1.35
CA GLN A 181 -20.29 -12.37 -2.00
C GLN A 181 -18.88 -11.77 -1.99
N MET A 182 -18.73 -10.47 -2.24
CA MET A 182 -17.43 -9.79 -2.15
C MET A 182 -16.90 -9.74 -0.72
N PHE A 183 -17.76 -9.62 0.29
CA PHE A 183 -17.34 -9.54 1.69
C PHE A 183 -16.93 -10.90 2.27
N LEU A 184 -17.48 -11.99 1.72
CA LEU A 184 -17.16 -13.34 2.16
C LEU A 184 -15.91 -13.92 1.47
N ASP A 185 -15.58 -13.45 0.26
CA ASP A 185 -14.41 -13.87 -0.49
C ASP A 185 -13.16 -13.04 -0.07
N PRO A 186 -12.07 -13.68 0.41
CA PRO A 186 -10.91 -12.95 0.94
C PRO A 186 -10.14 -12.16 -0.13
N GLU A 187 -10.15 -12.58 -1.40
CA GLU A 187 -9.48 -11.83 -2.48
C GLU A 187 -10.31 -10.61 -2.87
N LYS A 188 -11.62 -10.79 -3.07
CA LYS A 188 -12.53 -9.67 -3.37
C LYS A 188 -12.62 -8.68 -2.21
N TRP A 189 -12.52 -9.15 -0.97
CA TRP A 189 -12.45 -8.29 0.21
C TRP A 189 -11.24 -7.35 0.16
N LYS A 190 -10.07 -7.86 -0.20
CA LYS A 190 -8.86 -7.03 -0.38
C LYS A 190 -8.99 -6.07 -1.56
N GLU A 191 -9.59 -6.51 -2.66
CA GLU A 191 -9.82 -5.68 -3.84
C GLU A 191 -10.81 -4.54 -3.57
N LEU A 192 -11.82 -4.79 -2.73
CA LEU A 192 -12.84 -3.81 -2.37
C LEU A 192 -12.36 -2.84 -1.29
N PHE A 193 -11.41 -3.24 -0.44
CA PHE A 193 -10.87 -2.42 0.63
C PHE A 193 -9.33 -2.31 0.58
N PRO A 194 -8.72 -1.93 -0.55
CA PRO A 194 -7.27 -2.02 -0.76
C PRO A 194 -6.50 -1.04 0.14
N THR A 195 -7.18 0.02 0.61
CA THR A 195 -6.60 1.02 1.50
C THR A 195 -6.75 0.65 2.97
N ILE A 196 -7.48 -0.41 3.32
CA ILE A 196 -7.75 -0.84 4.71
C ILE A 196 -7.18 -2.22 4.98
N VAL A 197 -7.47 -3.18 4.10
CA VAL A 197 -7.12 -4.59 4.23
C VAL A 197 -5.85 -4.86 3.43
N ASN A 198 -4.75 -5.13 4.13
CA ASN A 198 -3.49 -5.51 3.49
C ASN A 198 -3.45 -7.00 3.14
N LYS A 199 -3.87 -7.85 4.08
CA LYS A 199 -3.94 -9.31 3.90
C LYS A 199 -5.22 -9.85 4.50
N ALA A 200 -5.75 -10.90 3.88
CA ALA A 200 -6.93 -11.60 4.33
C ALA A 200 -6.90 -13.04 3.81
N ASN A 201 -7.11 -14.00 4.70
CA ASN A 201 -7.07 -15.42 4.40
C ASN A 201 -8.20 -16.13 5.16
N THR A 202 -9.00 -16.93 4.46
CA THR A 202 -9.94 -17.85 5.11
C THR A 202 -9.17 -19.07 5.61
N ILE A 203 -9.23 -19.32 6.91
CA ILE A 203 -8.56 -20.45 7.58
C ILE A 203 -9.49 -21.66 7.59
N HIS A 204 -10.76 -21.44 7.94
CA HIS A 204 -11.78 -22.49 7.98
C HIS A 204 -13.12 -21.97 7.45
N VAL A 205 -13.83 -22.79 6.69
CA VAL A 205 -15.24 -22.56 6.34
C VAL A 205 -16.06 -23.62 7.07
N LEU A 206 -16.96 -23.16 7.94
CA LEU A 206 -17.82 -24.00 8.74
C LEU A 206 -19.22 -24.01 8.09
N GLY A 207 -19.65 -25.18 7.59
CA GLY A 207 -21.04 -25.37 7.13
C GLY A 207 -21.30 -25.56 5.62
N SER A 208 -20.33 -26.02 4.80
CA SER A 208 -20.52 -26.19 3.34
C SER A 208 -21.39 -27.40 2.89
N GLY A 209 -22.24 -27.97 3.76
CA GLY A 209 -22.92 -29.25 3.51
C GLY A 209 -24.45 -29.23 3.33
N LEU A 210 -25.15 -28.13 3.58
CA LEU A 210 -26.62 -28.12 3.53
C LEU A 210 -27.14 -26.84 2.85
N PRO A 211 -28.23 -26.93 2.06
CA PRO A 211 -28.87 -25.74 1.52
C PRO A 211 -29.27 -24.81 2.66
N ILE A 212 -28.86 -23.54 2.54
CA ILE A 212 -29.23 -22.36 3.33
C ILE A 212 -30.54 -22.61 4.10
N ARG A 213 -30.46 -22.95 5.39
CA ARG A 213 -31.64 -23.07 6.28
C ARG A 213 -31.45 -22.21 7.52
N GLY A 214 -32.39 -21.29 7.69
CA GLY A 214 -32.76 -20.73 8.99
C GLY A 214 -31.84 -19.62 9.48
N ASN A 215 -30.79 -19.95 10.23
CA ASN A 215 -30.25 -19.01 11.22
C ASN A 215 -28.71 -18.87 11.27
N CYS A 216 -27.97 -19.35 10.27
CA CYS A 216 -26.53 -19.03 10.06
C CYS A 216 -26.17 -19.49 8.64
N ASN A 217 -25.93 -18.59 7.68
CA ASN A 217 -25.81 -19.01 6.27
C ASN A 217 -24.51 -18.63 5.56
N VAL A 218 -23.46 -18.25 6.29
CA VAL A 218 -22.04 -18.61 6.07
C VAL A 218 -21.31 -18.37 7.40
N LEU A 219 -20.51 -19.33 7.85
CA LEU A 219 -19.62 -19.16 9.02
C LEU A 219 -18.19 -19.47 8.58
N GLN A 220 -17.25 -18.55 8.83
CA GLN A 220 -15.86 -18.76 8.50
C GLN A 220 -14.91 -18.14 9.52
N VAL A 221 -13.77 -18.80 9.72
CA VAL A 221 -12.65 -18.27 10.50
C VAL A 221 -11.68 -17.63 9.52
N MET A 222 -11.38 -16.36 9.71
CA MET A 222 -10.52 -15.57 8.83
C MET A 222 -9.39 -14.94 9.62
N TRP A 223 -8.22 -14.88 9.01
CA TRP A 223 -7.15 -13.99 9.41
C TRP A 223 -7.19 -12.74 8.54
N GLU A 224 -7.07 -11.57 9.13
CA GLU A 224 -6.95 -10.31 8.40
C GLU A 224 -5.89 -9.39 9.02
N GLN A 225 -5.26 -8.58 8.18
CA GLN A 225 -4.27 -7.57 8.56
C GLN A 225 -4.72 -6.20 8.03
N LEU A 226 -4.96 -5.26 8.94
CA LEU A 226 -5.49 -3.93 8.65
C LEU A 226 -4.43 -2.84 8.87
N HIS A 227 -4.17 -2.01 7.86
CA HIS A 227 -3.16 -0.94 7.92
C HIS A 227 -3.76 0.46 7.91
N ILE A 228 -2.95 1.47 8.22
CA ILE A 228 -3.29 2.90 8.04
C ILE A 228 -2.43 3.59 6.97
N LEU A 229 -1.77 2.78 6.12
CA LEU A 229 -0.94 3.25 5.01
C LEU A 229 0.20 4.20 5.45
N SER A 230 0.85 3.87 6.57
CA SER A 230 2.02 4.58 7.06
C SER A 230 3.09 3.61 7.56
N PRO A 231 4.38 3.87 7.28
CA PRO A 231 5.47 3.10 7.86
C PRO A 231 5.61 3.30 9.38
N LEU A 232 4.95 4.30 9.98
CA LEU A 232 5.09 4.65 11.40
C LEU A 232 4.06 3.98 12.32
N VAL A 233 3.04 3.33 11.74
CA VAL A 233 2.00 2.63 12.50
C VAL A 233 1.96 1.18 12.01
N PRO A 234 2.23 0.20 12.88
CA PRO A 234 2.16 -1.20 12.48
C PRO A 234 0.71 -1.60 12.13
N ALA A 235 0.55 -2.56 11.23
CA ALA A 235 -0.76 -3.10 10.92
C ALA A 235 -1.34 -3.87 12.12
N ARG A 236 -2.67 -3.81 12.28
CA ARG A 236 -3.41 -4.60 13.26
C ARG A 236 -3.77 -5.95 12.65
N GLU A 237 -3.60 -7.02 13.40
CA GLU A 237 -3.93 -8.36 12.95
C GLU A 237 -5.08 -8.92 13.77
N PHE A 238 -6.03 -9.56 13.08
CA PHE A 238 -7.20 -10.15 13.72
C PHE A 238 -7.39 -11.59 13.23
N MET A 239 -7.71 -12.47 14.17
CA MET A 239 -8.31 -13.78 13.91
C MET A 239 -9.79 -13.65 14.23
N VAL A 240 -10.64 -13.60 13.21
CA VAL A 240 -12.06 -13.32 13.36
C VAL A 240 -12.90 -14.52 12.96
N VAL A 241 -14.01 -14.68 13.67
CA VAL A 241 -15.13 -15.51 13.24
C VAL A 241 -16.10 -14.58 12.53
N ARG A 242 -16.25 -14.77 11.22
CA ARG A 242 -17.18 -14.04 10.37
C ARG A 242 -18.44 -14.87 10.17
N CYS A 243 -19.58 -14.30 10.52
CA CYS A 243 -20.90 -14.89 10.33
C CYS A 243 -21.74 -14.01 9.43
N CYS A 244 -22.36 -14.59 8.41
CA CYS A 244 -23.36 -13.92 7.58
C CYS A 244 -24.74 -14.57 7.79
N GLN A 245 -25.73 -13.75 8.14
CA GLN A 245 -27.11 -14.18 8.37
C GLN A 245 -28.10 -13.22 7.71
N GLU A 246 -29.09 -13.76 6.99
CA GLU A 246 -30.29 -12.99 6.62
C GLU A 246 -31.20 -12.92 7.85
N ILE A 247 -31.45 -11.72 8.36
CA ILE A 247 -32.22 -11.51 9.59
C ILE A 247 -33.69 -11.24 9.30
N GLU A 248 -33.96 -10.61 8.16
CA GLU A 248 -35.27 -10.38 7.58
C GLU A 248 -35.12 -10.43 6.06
N LYS A 249 -36.22 -10.64 5.33
CA LYS A 249 -36.15 -10.71 3.86
C LYS A 249 -35.51 -9.44 3.29
N GLY A 250 -34.37 -9.59 2.61
CA GLY A 250 -33.68 -8.44 2.03
C GLY A 250 -32.77 -7.68 3.02
N ILE A 251 -32.58 -8.18 4.24
CA ILE A 251 -31.72 -7.58 5.26
C ILE A 251 -30.76 -8.64 5.79
N TRP A 252 -29.47 -8.40 5.60
CA TRP A 252 -28.39 -9.28 6.05
C TRP A 252 -27.52 -8.59 7.08
N ILE A 253 -26.97 -9.38 7.98
CA ILE A 253 -25.94 -8.96 8.92
C ILE A 253 -24.68 -9.80 8.68
N ILE A 254 -23.53 -9.12 8.63
CA ILE A 254 -22.21 -9.74 8.62
C ILE A 254 -21.53 -9.32 9.92
N ALA A 255 -21.29 -10.30 10.80
CA ALA A 255 -20.72 -10.11 12.12
C ALA A 255 -19.31 -10.71 12.19
N ASP A 256 -18.34 -9.91 12.62
CA ASP A 256 -16.97 -10.28 12.92
C ASP A 256 -16.71 -10.14 14.42
N VAL A 257 -16.11 -11.18 15.01
CA VAL A 257 -15.65 -11.15 16.40
C VAL A 257 -14.34 -11.92 16.53
N SER A 258 -13.41 -11.40 17.33
CA SER A 258 -12.12 -12.05 17.53
C SER A 258 -12.26 -13.36 18.28
N HIS A 259 -11.61 -14.40 17.77
CA HIS A 259 -11.47 -15.68 18.45
C HIS A 259 -10.01 -15.88 18.86
N ARG A 260 -9.78 -15.99 20.18
CA ARG A 260 -8.50 -16.38 20.75
C ARG A 260 -8.37 -17.91 20.66
N ALA A 261 -8.07 -18.44 19.48
CA ALA A 261 -7.64 -19.83 19.40
C ALA A 261 -6.21 -19.96 19.95
N ASN A 262 -5.84 -21.17 20.40
CA ASN A 262 -4.48 -21.59 20.80
C ASN A 262 -3.51 -21.63 19.60
N PHE A 263 -3.57 -20.64 18.71
CA PHE A 263 -2.52 -20.38 17.75
C PHE A 263 -1.46 -19.52 18.46
N ASP A 264 -0.19 -19.80 18.19
CA ASP A 264 0.97 -19.07 18.73
C ASP A 264 1.07 -17.63 18.15
N PHE A 265 -0.04 -16.90 18.11
CA PHE A 265 -0.02 -15.46 17.92
C PHE A 265 0.44 -14.86 19.24
N GLY A 266 1.70 -14.42 19.28
CA GLY A 266 2.20 -13.64 20.41
C GLY A 266 1.22 -12.53 20.78
N ASN A 267 1.00 -12.32 22.08
CA ASN A 267 0.10 -11.33 22.70
C ASN A 267 -0.57 -10.35 21.72
N ALA A 268 -1.71 -10.75 21.14
CA ALA A 268 -2.46 -9.89 20.22
C ALA A 268 -2.83 -8.58 20.92
N ALA A 269 -2.35 -7.45 20.39
CA ALA A 269 -2.57 -6.13 20.98
C ALA A 269 -3.96 -5.53 20.65
N CYS A 270 -4.76 -6.22 19.84
CA CYS A 270 -6.11 -5.81 19.49
C CYS A 270 -7.07 -7.00 19.60
N TYR A 271 -8.30 -6.72 20.00
CA TYR A 271 -9.40 -7.68 20.03
C TYR A 271 -10.63 -7.05 19.41
N LYS A 272 -11.13 -7.63 18.33
CA LYS A 272 -12.37 -7.19 17.67
C LYS A 272 -13.57 -7.69 18.48
N ARG A 273 -14.27 -6.78 19.14
CA ARG A 273 -15.61 -7.05 19.69
C ARG A 273 -16.61 -7.17 18.52
N PRO A 274 -17.85 -7.65 18.74
CA PRO A 274 -18.84 -7.76 17.67
C PRO A 274 -18.90 -6.48 16.82
N SER A 275 -18.42 -6.60 15.59
CA SER A 275 -18.24 -5.55 14.58
C SER A 275 -18.74 -6.07 13.23
N GLY A 276 -18.91 -5.19 12.26
CA GLY A 276 -19.29 -5.59 10.91
C GLY A 276 -20.41 -4.71 10.36
N CYS A 277 -21.31 -5.28 9.57
CA CYS A 277 -22.26 -4.48 8.81
C CYS A 277 -23.66 -5.08 8.73
N LEU A 278 -24.63 -4.19 8.55
CA LEU A 278 -26.01 -4.48 8.15
C LEU A 278 -26.18 -4.03 6.70
N ILE A 279 -26.62 -4.94 5.84
CA ILE A 279 -26.86 -4.69 4.42
C ILE A 279 -28.34 -4.85 4.15
N GLN A 280 -28.99 -3.79 3.71
CA GLN A 280 -30.40 -3.77 3.32
C GLN A 280 -30.49 -3.58 1.81
N ALA A 281 -31.11 -4.54 1.11
CA ALA A 281 -31.45 -4.41 -0.29
C ALA A 281 -32.47 -3.28 -0.49
N LEU A 282 -32.20 -2.42 -1.47
CA LEU A 282 -33.07 -1.36 -1.93
C LEU A 282 -33.49 -1.61 -3.39
N PRO A 283 -34.52 -0.90 -3.90
CA PRO A 283 -34.87 -0.94 -5.32
C PRO A 283 -33.72 -0.53 -6.25
N ASP A 284 -33.87 -0.84 -7.54
CA ASP A 284 -32.94 -0.44 -8.61
C ASP A 284 -31.49 -0.91 -8.43
N GLY A 285 -31.30 -2.06 -7.77
CA GLY A 285 -29.99 -2.65 -7.55
C GLY A 285 -29.12 -1.92 -6.53
N HIS A 286 -29.72 -1.06 -5.69
CA HIS A 286 -28.99 -0.37 -4.61
C HIS A 286 -28.96 -1.20 -3.33
N SER A 287 -28.00 -0.90 -2.46
CA SER A 287 -27.92 -1.43 -1.11
C SER A 287 -27.59 -0.34 -0.11
N LYS A 288 -28.34 -0.28 1.00
CA LYS A 288 -27.97 0.53 2.16
C LYS A 288 -27.07 -0.31 3.05
N VAL A 289 -25.91 0.23 3.40
CA VAL A 289 -24.90 -0.43 4.24
C VAL A 289 -24.68 0.41 5.48
N MET A 290 -24.93 -0.18 6.65
CA MET A 290 -24.58 0.40 7.95
C MET A 290 -23.42 -0.39 8.52
N TRP A 291 -22.37 0.28 8.97
CA TRP A 291 -21.15 -0.35 9.48
C TRP A 291 -20.90 0.04 10.93
N ILE A 292 -20.49 -0.91 11.74
CA ILE A 292 -20.05 -0.74 13.13
C ILE A 292 -18.65 -1.32 13.26
N GLU A 293 -17.71 -0.50 13.75
CA GLU A 293 -16.41 -0.98 14.22
C GLU A 293 -16.38 -0.88 15.74
N HIS A 294 -15.95 -1.95 16.40
CA HIS A 294 -15.86 -2.05 17.85
C HIS A 294 -14.64 -2.89 18.24
N VAL A 295 -13.58 -2.25 18.71
CA VAL A 295 -12.27 -2.89 18.92
C VAL A 295 -11.70 -2.48 20.27
N GLU A 296 -11.25 -3.46 21.06
CA GLU A 296 -10.37 -3.21 22.21
C GLU A 296 -8.91 -3.17 21.73
N VAL A 297 -8.16 -2.19 22.20
CA VAL A 297 -6.76 -1.99 21.85
C VAL A 297 -5.95 -1.87 23.13
N ASP A 298 -4.88 -2.65 23.25
CA ASP A 298 -3.87 -2.50 24.30
C ASP A 298 -2.71 -1.63 23.77
N HIS A 299 -2.55 -0.44 24.34
CA HIS A 299 -1.54 0.56 23.94
C HIS A 299 -0.07 0.18 24.22
N LYS A 300 0.29 -1.11 24.36
CA LYS A 300 1.70 -1.54 24.21
C LYS A 300 2.31 -1.17 22.86
N LEU A 301 1.48 -0.72 21.91
CA LEU A 301 1.86 -0.12 20.64
C LEU A 301 2.43 1.29 20.86
N ASP A 302 3.75 1.45 20.69
CA ASP A 302 4.44 2.73 20.53
C ASP A 302 3.93 3.48 19.28
N THR A 303 2.72 4.05 19.40
CA THR A 303 2.10 4.84 18.34
C THR A 303 2.93 6.09 18.13
N HIS A 304 3.42 6.28 16.91
CA HIS A 304 4.21 7.46 16.60
C HIS A 304 3.42 8.75 16.85
N LYS A 305 4.05 9.74 17.49
CA LYS A 305 3.38 10.94 18.03
C LYS A 305 2.48 11.69 17.03
N ILE A 306 2.87 11.74 15.75
CA ILE A 306 2.11 12.44 14.71
C ILE A 306 0.78 11.75 14.36
N TYR A 307 0.66 10.44 14.61
CA TYR A 307 -0.55 9.65 14.32
C TYR A 307 -1.47 9.50 15.53
N ARG A 308 -1.03 9.92 16.72
CA ARG A 308 -1.77 9.72 17.96
C ARG A 308 -3.18 10.30 17.87
N ASP A 309 -3.30 11.54 17.42
CA ASP A 309 -4.58 12.25 17.41
C ASP A 309 -5.54 11.63 16.36
N LEU A 310 -5.04 11.23 15.18
CA LEU A 310 -5.80 10.48 14.17
C LEU A 310 -6.35 9.14 14.70
N LEU A 311 -5.53 8.39 15.45
CA LEU A 311 -5.92 7.09 15.99
C LEU A 311 -6.86 7.22 17.19
N SER A 312 -6.57 8.13 18.12
CA SER A 312 -7.42 8.38 19.29
C SER A 312 -8.78 8.95 18.91
N GLY A 313 -8.88 9.73 17.82
CA GLY A 313 -10.14 10.27 17.30
C GLY A 313 -10.98 9.28 16.48
N GLY A 314 -10.69 7.98 16.53
CA GLY A 314 -11.47 6.94 15.85
C GLY A 314 -11.47 6.98 14.32
N SER A 315 -10.78 7.95 13.71
CA SER A 315 -10.77 8.18 12.26
C SER A 315 -9.84 7.23 11.51
N GLY A 316 -8.85 6.65 12.20
CA GLY A 316 -7.91 5.71 11.60
C GLY A 316 -8.50 4.32 11.29
N TYR A 317 -9.26 3.73 12.21
CA TYR A 317 -9.80 2.37 12.09
C TYR A 317 -11.33 2.30 12.18
N GLY A 318 -12.03 3.44 12.17
CA GLY A 318 -13.48 3.50 12.36
C GLY A 318 -14.33 3.17 11.13
N ALA A 319 -15.63 3.01 11.37
CA ALA A 319 -16.66 2.66 10.39
C ALA A 319 -16.73 3.62 9.19
N LYS A 320 -16.47 4.92 9.38
CA LYS A 320 -16.43 5.91 8.29
C LYS A 320 -15.41 5.52 7.21
N ARG A 321 -14.28 4.90 7.61
CA ARG A 321 -13.24 4.48 6.69
C ARG A 321 -13.71 3.40 5.74
N TRP A 322 -14.43 2.41 6.27
CA TRP A 322 -15.05 1.33 5.51
C TRP A 322 -16.09 1.87 4.54
N ILE A 323 -17.01 2.72 5.02
CA ILE A 323 -18.09 3.26 4.22
C ILE A 323 -17.60 4.13 3.05
N VAL A 324 -16.70 5.09 3.30
CA VAL A 324 -16.16 5.95 2.24
C VAL A 324 -15.34 5.15 1.22
N THR A 325 -14.59 4.14 1.68
CA THR A 325 -13.86 3.24 0.76
C THR A 325 -14.83 2.42 -0.08
N LEU A 326 -15.92 1.90 0.52
CA LEU A 326 -16.94 1.13 -0.18
C LEU A 326 -17.63 1.96 -1.26
N GLU A 327 -18.05 3.18 -0.95
CA GLU A 327 -18.65 4.11 -1.92
C GLU A 327 -17.73 4.30 -3.13
N ARG A 328 -16.48 4.72 -2.87
CA ARG A 328 -15.48 4.98 -3.91
C ARG A 328 -15.22 3.76 -4.79
N MET A 329 -15.10 2.58 -4.20
CA MET A 329 -14.82 1.36 -4.95
C MET A 329 -16.05 0.86 -5.71
N CYS A 330 -17.26 1.01 -5.17
CA CYS A 330 -18.50 0.72 -5.89
C CYS A 330 -18.67 1.61 -7.12
N GLU A 331 -18.45 2.93 -6.99
CA GLU A 331 -18.47 3.86 -8.12
C GLU A 331 -17.45 3.45 -9.20
N ARG A 332 -16.22 3.14 -8.79
CA ARG A 332 -15.16 2.71 -9.69
C ARG A 332 -15.52 1.43 -10.44
N MET A 333 -16.08 0.42 -9.75
CA MET A 333 -16.52 -0.83 -10.37
C MET A 333 -17.64 -0.60 -11.39
N SER A 334 -18.61 0.27 -11.08
CA SER A 334 -19.67 0.65 -12.01
C SER A 334 -19.09 1.31 -13.27
N LEU A 335 -18.14 2.23 -13.12
CA LEU A 335 -17.47 2.89 -14.24
C LEU A 335 -16.59 1.93 -15.06
N SER A 336 -15.89 0.99 -14.42
CA SER A 336 -15.04 -0.02 -15.10
C SER A 336 -15.86 -1.02 -15.93
N SER A 337 -17.14 -1.21 -15.58
CA SER A 337 -18.07 -2.10 -16.27
C SER A 337 -18.63 -1.51 -17.57
N ILE A 338 -18.48 -0.20 -17.80
CA ILE A 338 -18.92 0.47 -19.03
C ILE A 338 -18.13 -0.07 -20.23
N GLN A 339 -18.84 -0.49 -21.28
CA GLN A 339 -18.23 -1.06 -22.48
C GLN A 339 -17.84 0.00 -23.53
N THR A 340 -18.46 1.17 -23.48
CA THR A 340 -18.19 2.30 -24.37
C THR A 340 -17.25 3.32 -23.70
N LEU A 341 -16.68 4.23 -24.48
CA LEU A 341 -15.92 5.35 -23.94
C LEU A 341 -16.88 6.43 -23.40
N PRO A 342 -16.85 6.76 -22.10
CA PRO A 342 -17.65 7.86 -21.55
C PRO A 342 -17.22 9.21 -22.11
N PRO A 343 -18.14 10.16 -22.37
CA PRO A 343 -17.80 11.52 -22.79
C PRO A 343 -16.98 12.32 -21.76
N SER A 344 -17.02 11.92 -20.49
CA SER A 344 -16.23 12.50 -19.41
C SER A 344 -14.73 12.20 -19.52
N ASP A 345 -14.38 11.14 -20.25
CA ASP A 345 -12.98 10.77 -20.46
C ASP A 345 -12.38 11.63 -21.56
N ARG A 346 -11.12 12.04 -21.37
CA ARG A 346 -10.36 12.81 -22.35
C ARG A 346 -9.14 11.99 -22.71
N SER A 347 -9.00 11.56 -23.96
CA SER A 347 -7.82 10.78 -24.34
C SER A 347 -7.44 10.95 -25.80
N GLU A 348 -6.14 11.07 -26.04
CA GLU A 348 -5.52 11.03 -27.36
C GLU A 348 -5.09 9.60 -27.75
N VAL A 349 -4.97 8.69 -26.77
CA VAL A 349 -4.33 7.37 -26.92
C VAL A 349 -5.26 6.19 -26.64
N ILE A 350 -6.33 6.39 -25.88
CA ILE A 350 -7.30 5.34 -25.54
C ILE A 350 -8.48 5.43 -26.51
N THR A 351 -8.60 4.42 -27.38
CA THR A 351 -9.57 4.43 -28.48
C THR A 351 -10.72 3.44 -28.31
N THR A 352 -10.64 2.52 -27.35
CA THR A 352 -11.66 1.49 -27.11
C THR A 352 -12.03 1.35 -25.63
N GLY A 353 -13.22 0.82 -25.34
CA GLY A 353 -13.62 0.50 -23.97
C GLY A 353 -12.78 -0.60 -23.31
N GLU A 354 -12.20 -1.50 -24.11
CA GLU A 354 -11.28 -2.53 -23.64
C GLU A 354 -9.94 -1.92 -23.19
N ALA A 355 -9.36 -1.05 -24.02
CA ALA A 355 -8.18 -0.26 -23.66
C ALA A 355 -8.41 0.56 -22.39
N ARG A 356 -9.57 1.21 -22.28
CA ARG A 356 -9.97 1.96 -21.09
C ARG A 356 -9.97 1.06 -19.85
N ARG A 357 -10.63 -0.10 -19.92
CA ARG A 357 -10.70 -1.07 -18.81
C ARG A 357 -9.32 -1.60 -18.44
N SER A 358 -8.47 -1.86 -19.44
CA SER A 358 -7.09 -2.31 -19.25
C SER A 358 -6.28 -1.28 -18.43
N VAL A 359 -6.35 0.00 -18.81
CA VAL A 359 -5.69 1.10 -18.06
C VAL A 359 -6.26 1.26 -16.65
N MET A 360 -7.58 1.16 -16.46
CA MET A 360 -8.20 1.24 -15.13
C MET A 360 -7.74 0.10 -14.21
N LYS A 361 -7.70 -1.14 -14.72
CA LYS A 361 -7.21 -2.32 -13.98
C LYS A 361 -5.71 -2.23 -13.68
N LEU A 362 -4.92 -1.69 -14.61
CA LEU A 362 -3.51 -1.42 -14.37
C LEU A 362 -3.31 -0.41 -13.23
N GLY A 363 -4.12 0.66 -13.20
CA GLY A 363 -4.15 1.64 -12.11
C GLY A 363 -4.54 1.02 -10.76
N GLU A 364 -5.57 0.17 -10.73
CA GLU A 364 -5.98 -0.56 -9.51
C GLU A 364 -4.85 -1.42 -8.94
N ARG A 365 -4.18 -2.19 -9.81
CA ARG A 365 -3.04 -3.01 -9.40
C ARG A 365 -1.84 -2.15 -8.97
N MET A 366 -1.62 -1.01 -9.61
CA MET A 366 -0.61 -0.04 -9.20
C MET A 366 -0.85 0.45 -7.77
N VAL A 367 -2.09 0.83 -7.45
CA VAL A 367 -2.50 1.25 -6.10
C VAL A 367 -2.37 0.11 -5.09
N LYS A 368 -2.77 -1.11 -5.46
CA LYS A 368 -2.60 -2.31 -4.62
C LYS A 368 -1.13 -2.55 -4.27
N ASN A 369 -0.24 -2.57 -5.27
CA ASN A 369 1.20 -2.73 -5.08
C ASN A 369 1.82 -1.62 -4.21
N PHE A 370 1.28 -0.40 -4.31
CA PHE A 370 1.69 0.75 -3.48
C PHE A 370 1.21 0.60 -2.03
N ASN A 371 0.00 0.12 -1.80
CA ASN A 371 -0.51 -0.08 -0.44
C ASN A 371 0.23 -1.22 0.28
N GLU A 372 0.49 -2.33 -0.42
CA GLU A 372 1.20 -3.49 0.14
C GLU A 372 2.63 -3.15 0.61
N MET A 373 3.35 -2.31 -0.15
CA MET A 373 4.72 -1.92 0.22
C MET A 373 4.79 -1.09 1.51
N LEU A 374 3.73 -0.36 1.88
CA LEU A 374 3.73 0.56 3.02
C LEU A 374 3.75 -0.14 4.37
N THR A 375 3.45 -1.45 4.39
CA THR A 375 3.72 -2.29 5.55
C THR A 375 5.20 -2.41 5.88
N MET A 376 6.07 -2.09 4.92
CA MET A 376 7.51 -2.22 4.99
C MET A 376 7.96 -3.63 5.41
N SER A 377 7.14 -4.64 5.09
CA SER A 377 7.42 -6.05 5.41
C SER A 377 8.47 -6.63 4.43
N GLY A 378 9.53 -7.24 4.95
CA GLY A 378 10.66 -7.78 4.17
C GLY A 378 11.80 -8.31 5.06
N LYS A 379 12.64 -9.22 4.54
CA LYS A 379 13.82 -9.71 5.26
C LYS A 379 14.84 -8.57 5.41
N ILE A 380 15.11 -8.23 6.66
CA ILE A 380 16.09 -7.23 7.10
C ILE A 380 17.46 -7.93 7.14
N ASP A 381 18.16 -8.01 6.01
CA ASP A 381 19.58 -8.38 6.03
C ASP A 381 20.48 -7.18 6.41
N PHE A 382 19.90 -5.98 6.57
CA PHE A 382 20.57 -4.79 7.08
C PHE A 382 19.67 -4.10 8.10
N PRO A 383 20.15 -3.80 9.33
CA PRO A 383 19.33 -3.19 10.38
C PRO A 383 18.60 -1.96 9.82
N GLN A 384 17.31 -1.81 10.16
CA GLN A 384 16.48 -0.65 9.84
C GLN A 384 17.27 0.64 10.12
N GLN A 385 17.91 1.21 9.09
CA GLN A 385 18.60 2.49 9.22
C GLN A 385 17.52 3.56 9.16
N SER A 386 16.91 3.88 10.31
CA SER A 386 16.08 5.08 10.46
C SER A 386 16.95 6.33 10.53
N LYS A 387 17.83 6.53 9.53
CA LYS A 387 18.48 7.82 9.34
C LYS A 387 17.36 8.77 8.87
N ASN A 388 16.99 9.74 9.70
CA ASN A 388 16.04 10.83 9.38
C ASN A 388 14.55 10.46 9.28
N GLY A 389 14.08 9.38 9.91
CA GLY A 389 12.65 9.02 9.89
C GLY A 389 12.16 8.42 8.56
N VAL A 390 13.10 8.00 7.71
CA VAL A 390 12.85 7.19 6.52
C VAL A 390 12.98 5.71 6.89
N ARG A 391 12.00 4.89 6.52
CA ARG A 391 12.11 3.43 6.55
C ARG A 391 12.48 2.92 5.17
N VAL A 392 13.40 1.99 5.10
CA VAL A 392 13.81 1.34 3.85
C VAL A 392 13.62 -0.17 3.97
N SER A 393 13.08 -0.80 2.93
CA SER A 393 13.02 -2.25 2.76
C SER A 393 13.57 -2.64 1.39
N ILE A 394 14.16 -3.82 1.31
CA ILE A 394 14.72 -4.38 0.08
C ILE A 394 14.01 -5.69 -0.17
N ARG A 395 13.60 -5.92 -1.42
CA ARG A 395 13.10 -7.24 -1.84
C ARG A 395 13.63 -7.61 -3.21
N MET A 396 13.85 -8.91 -3.39
CA MET A 396 14.06 -9.47 -4.72
C MET A 396 12.68 -9.77 -5.32
N ASN A 397 12.31 -9.02 -6.35
CA ASN A 397 11.07 -9.26 -7.06
C ASN A 397 11.26 -10.30 -8.16
N ILE A 398 10.47 -11.37 -8.08
CA ILE A 398 10.33 -12.42 -9.09
C ILE A 398 8.87 -12.61 -9.52
N GLU A 399 7.96 -11.83 -8.95
CA GLU A 399 6.52 -11.94 -9.17
C GLU A 399 6.14 -11.38 -10.55
N ALA A 400 5.12 -11.99 -11.16
CA ALA A 400 4.56 -11.49 -12.41
C ALA A 400 3.95 -10.10 -12.21
N GLY A 401 4.05 -9.25 -13.23
CA GLY A 401 3.42 -7.94 -13.20
C GLY A 401 4.21 -6.84 -12.49
N GLN A 402 5.37 -7.16 -11.92
CA GLN A 402 6.35 -6.17 -11.46
C GLN A 402 7.70 -6.40 -12.17
N PRO A 403 8.53 -5.36 -12.36
CA PRO A 403 9.85 -5.53 -12.97
C PRO A 403 10.73 -6.51 -12.17
N PRO A 404 11.32 -7.55 -12.80
CA PRO A 404 12.09 -8.54 -12.06
C PRO A 404 13.47 -8.01 -11.69
N GLY A 405 13.87 -8.21 -10.43
CA GLY A 405 15.15 -7.74 -9.91
C GLY A 405 15.06 -7.24 -8.48
N ILE A 406 16.10 -6.54 -8.04
CA ILE A 406 16.16 -5.97 -6.69
C ILE A 406 15.41 -4.65 -6.66
N VAL A 407 14.36 -4.60 -5.85
CA VAL A 407 13.57 -3.41 -5.57
C VAL A 407 13.95 -2.87 -4.19
N VAL A 408 14.31 -1.60 -4.14
CA VAL A 408 14.48 -0.84 -2.90
C VAL A 408 13.24 0.03 -2.72
N SER A 409 12.58 -0.14 -1.59
CA SER A 409 11.40 0.60 -1.17
C SER A 409 11.77 1.53 -0.03
N ALA A 410 11.42 2.81 -0.13
CA ALA A 410 11.60 3.75 0.97
C ALA A 410 10.29 4.48 1.25
N SER A 411 10.01 4.74 2.52
CA SER A 411 8.82 5.48 2.94
C SER A 411 9.09 6.35 4.16
N SER A 412 8.42 7.50 4.23
CA SER A 412 8.45 8.39 5.38
C SER A 412 7.11 9.10 5.55
N SER A 413 6.75 9.44 6.78
CA SER A 413 5.55 10.22 7.08
C SER A 413 5.91 11.51 7.81
N LEU A 414 5.19 12.58 7.50
CA LEU A 414 5.37 13.90 8.08
C LEU A 414 4.04 14.62 8.27
N ALA A 415 4.00 15.54 9.23
CA ALA A 415 2.90 16.48 9.38
C ALA A 415 3.16 17.76 8.56
N ILE A 416 2.11 18.28 7.92
CA ILE A 416 2.09 19.51 7.13
C ILE A 416 0.97 20.41 7.69
N PRO A 417 1.24 21.69 8.01
CA PRO A 417 0.27 22.60 8.57
C PRO A 417 -0.66 23.21 7.50
N LEU A 418 -1.15 22.36 6.58
CA LEU A 418 -2.08 22.72 5.52
C LEU A 418 -3.15 21.63 5.44
N THR A 419 -4.31 21.98 4.90
CA THR A 419 -5.42 21.05 4.76
C THR A 419 -5.09 19.93 3.75
N PRO A 420 -5.69 18.73 3.90
CA PRO A 420 -5.53 17.65 2.94
C PRO A 420 -5.79 18.06 1.49
N LEU A 421 -6.81 18.92 1.28
CA LEU A 421 -7.16 19.42 -0.06
C LEU A 421 -6.08 20.33 -0.65
N GLN A 422 -5.48 21.23 0.15
CA GLN A 422 -4.39 22.09 -0.32
C GLN A 422 -3.15 21.27 -0.70
N VAL A 423 -2.79 20.28 0.12
CA VAL A 423 -1.65 19.39 -0.18
C VAL A 423 -1.92 18.54 -1.42
N PHE A 424 -3.14 18.01 -1.56
CA PHE A 424 -3.55 17.25 -2.74
C PHE A 424 -3.48 18.09 -4.03
N ALA A 425 -4.07 19.29 -4.00
CA ALA A 425 -4.06 20.20 -5.15
C ALA A 425 -2.64 20.61 -5.56
N PHE A 426 -1.75 20.84 -4.60
CA PHE A 426 -0.34 21.11 -4.86
C PHE A 426 0.36 19.92 -5.55
N LEU A 427 0.19 18.71 -5.03
CA LEU A 427 0.84 17.51 -5.59
C LEU A 427 0.27 17.10 -6.96
N GLN A 428 -0.99 17.43 -7.24
CA GLN A 428 -1.61 17.15 -8.53
C GLN A 428 -1.21 18.17 -9.62
N ASN A 429 -0.71 19.35 -9.24
CA ASN A 429 -0.38 20.42 -10.18
C ASN A 429 0.86 20.10 -11.04
N LEU A 430 0.62 19.84 -12.32
CA LEU A 430 1.64 19.47 -13.31
C LEU A 430 2.66 20.59 -13.59
N ASP A 431 2.26 21.86 -13.51
CA ASP A 431 3.14 23.02 -13.79
C ASP A 431 4.25 23.13 -12.73
N THR A 432 3.93 22.75 -11.50
CA THR A 432 4.86 22.79 -10.37
C THR A 432 5.56 21.46 -10.10
N ARG A 433 5.15 20.38 -10.78
CA ARG A 433 5.65 19.02 -10.53
C ARG A 433 7.16 18.92 -10.65
N GLN A 434 7.75 19.54 -11.67
CA GLN A 434 9.20 19.56 -11.91
C GLN A 434 10.04 20.13 -10.75
N GLN A 435 9.42 20.87 -9.82
CA GLN A 435 10.12 21.50 -8.70
C GLN A 435 10.38 20.49 -7.55
N TRP A 436 9.56 19.45 -7.44
CA TRP A 436 9.64 18.42 -6.39
C TRP A 436 9.85 17.00 -6.92
N ASP A 437 9.29 16.64 -8.08
CA ASP A 437 9.42 15.30 -8.66
C ASP A 437 10.75 15.18 -9.42
N ILE A 438 11.62 14.29 -8.94
CA ILE A 438 12.93 14.04 -9.52
C ILE A 438 12.80 13.43 -10.92
N LEU A 439 11.71 12.70 -11.20
CA LEU A 439 11.44 12.13 -12.52
C LEU A 439 11.01 13.19 -13.55
N SER A 440 10.65 14.39 -13.10
CA SER A 440 10.15 15.49 -13.93
C SER A 440 11.07 16.72 -13.90
N TYR A 441 12.25 16.61 -13.31
CA TYR A 441 13.13 17.76 -13.13
C TYR A 441 13.60 18.34 -14.47
N GLY A 442 13.30 19.62 -14.73
CA GLY A 442 13.66 20.28 -15.99
C GLY A 442 12.90 19.75 -17.20
N THR A 443 11.65 19.30 -17.00
CA THR A 443 10.80 18.73 -18.05
C THR A 443 9.43 19.39 -18.04
N VAL A 444 8.72 19.31 -19.17
CA VAL A 444 7.29 19.65 -19.26
C VAL A 444 6.49 18.37 -19.13
N VAL A 445 5.51 18.37 -18.23
CA VAL A 445 4.62 17.24 -17.98
C VAL A 445 3.24 17.57 -18.54
N ASN A 446 2.81 16.82 -19.55
CA ASN A 446 1.51 17.00 -20.19
C ASN A 446 0.60 15.79 -19.94
N GLU A 447 -0.68 16.05 -19.69
CA GLU A 447 -1.70 15.00 -19.64
C GLU A 447 -2.16 14.65 -21.06
N ILE A 448 -2.06 13.37 -21.44
CA ILE A 448 -2.48 12.87 -22.77
C ILE A 448 -3.71 11.94 -22.69
N ALA A 449 -4.05 11.49 -21.47
CA ALA A 449 -5.27 10.77 -21.20
C ALA A 449 -5.74 10.97 -19.76
N ARG A 450 -7.06 10.94 -19.57
CA ARG A 450 -7.77 10.99 -18.30
C ARG A 450 -9.01 10.11 -18.39
N ILE A 451 -9.10 9.16 -17.47
CA ILE A 451 -10.24 8.29 -17.25
C ILE A 451 -10.83 8.63 -15.89
N VAL A 452 -12.10 8.98 -15.83
CA VAL A 452 -12.79 9.25 -14.57
C VAL A 452 -13.06 7.92 -13.85
N THR A 453 -12.81 7.89 -12.54
CA THR A 453 -12.92 6.68 -11.69
C THR A 453 -13.92 6.81 -10.55
N GLY A 454 -14.57 7.97 -10.39
CA GLY A 454 -15.66 8.19 -9.44
C GLY A 454 -16.44 9.45 -9.76
N SER A 455 -17.36 9.84 -8.87
CA SER A 455 -18.23 11.01 -9.05
C SER A 455 -17.48 12.35 -9.06
N SER A 456 -16.32 12.43 -8.41
CA SER A 456 -15.45 13.61 -8.40
C SER A 456 -14.46 13.57 -9.56
N GLU A 457 -14.26 14.71 -10.24
CA GLU A 457 -13.23 14.84 -11.30
C GLU A 457 -11.79 14.67 -10.79
N THR A 458 -11.59 14.79 -9.47
CA THR A 458 -10.30 14.49 -8.82
C THR A 458 -9.98 13.00 -8.80
N ASN A 459 -10.98 12.15 -9.00
CA ASN A 459 -10.86 10.70 -8.98
C ASN A 459 -10.65 10.22 -10.42
N CYS A 460 -9.40 9.94 -10.78
CA CYS A 460 -9.06 9.64 -12.15
C CYS A 460 -7.79 8.79 -12.28
N VAL A 461 -7.72 8.04 -13.37
CA VAL A 461 -6.45 7.52 -13.90
C VAL A 461 -6.02 8.41 -15.05
N THR A 462 -4.81 8.94 -14.98
CA THR A 462 -4.21 9.80 -16.02
C THR A 462 -2.95 9.17 -16.60
N ILE A 463 -2.74 9.37 -17.90
CA ILE A 463 -1.45 9.10 -18.56
C ILE A 463 -0.77 10.44 -18.80
N LEU A 464 0.43 10.58 -18.25
CA LEU A 464 1.26 11.77 -18.38
C LEU A 464 2.43 11.48 -19.32
N ARG A 465 2.77 12.45 -20.15
CA ARG A 465 3.96 12.44 -21.01
C ARG A 465 4.95 13.48 -20.50
N VAL A 466 6.15 13.03 -20.17
CA VAL A 466 7.24 13.84 -19.65
C VAL A 466 8.25 14.06 -20.76
N HIS A 467 8.42 15.32 -21.17
CA HIS A 467 9.31 15.70 -22.26
C HIS A 467 10.44 16.60 -21.73
N PRO A 468 11.70 16.34 -22.11
CA PRO A 468 12.79 17.27 -21.82
C PRO A 468 12.51 18.66 -22.41
N THR A 469 12.74 19.73 -21.65
CA THR A 469 12.83 21.06 -22.27
C THR A 469 14.16 21.12 -23.03
N HIS A 470 14.12 21.19 -24.36
CA HIS A 470 15.33 21.48 -25.13
C HIS A 470 15.86 22.86 -24.73
N GLU A 471 17.02 22.91 -24.09
CA GLU A 471 17.76 24.17 -23.95
C GLU A 471 18.09 24.67 -25.36
N GLU A 472 17.61 25.87 -25.72
CA GLU A 472 17.95 26.58 -26.95
C GLU A 472 19.44 26.98 -26.94
N ASN A 473 20.34 26.02 -27.11
CA ASN A 473 21.70 26.33 -27.52
C ASN A 473 21.68 26.54 -29.04
N ASN A 474 21.70 27.82 -29.41
CA ASN A 474 21.92 28.33 -30.77
C ASN A 474 23.16 27.69 -31.41
N ASP A 475 22.99 26.54 -32.07
CA ASP A 475 23.43 26.30 -33.44
C ASP A 475 23.16 24.84 -33.83
N LYS A 476 22.45 24.67 -34.94
CA LYS A 476 22.05 23.41 -35.62
C LYS A 476 20.75 22.79 -35.13
N MET A 477 19.69 23.23 -35.80
CA MET A 477 18.44 22.50 -35.99
C MET A 477 18.75 21.16 -36.69
N VAL A 478 19.00 20.12 -35.89
CA VAL A 478 18.80 18.74 -36.32
C VAL A 478 17.42 18.36 -35.81
N VAL A 479 16.47 18.23 -36.73
CA VAL A 479 15.18 17.58 -36.48
C VAL A 479 15.51 16.10 -36.25
N GLN A 480 15.86 15.74 -35.02
CA GLN A 480 15.77 14.37 -34.53
C GLN A 480 14.31 14.16 -34.12
N ASP A 481 13.73 13.03 -34.52
CA ASP A 481 12.41 12.58 -34.05
C ASP A 481 12.41 12.63 -32.50
N SER A 482 11.79 13.66 -31.95
CA SER A 482 11.79 13.97 -30.52
C SER A 482 11.00 12.96 -29.68
N SER A 483 10.44 11.92 -30.30
CA SER A 483 9.57 10.92 -29.67
C SER A 483 10.32 9.74 -29.04
N GLN A 484 11.65 9.64 -29.20
CA GLN A 484 12.42 8.50 -28.66
C GLN A 484 12.82 8.64 -27.18
N ASP A 485 12.84 9.86 -26.63
CA ASP A 485 13.26 10.12 -25.24
C ASP A 485 12.08 10.44 -24.29
N ASP A 486 10.83 10.36 -24.77
CA ASP A 486 9.65 10.62 -23.94
C ASP A 486 9.42 9.51 -22.92
N MET A 487 9.34 9.88 -21.65
CA MET A 487 8.92 8.99 -20.57
C MET A 487 7.40 9.14 -20.36
N LEU A 488 6.69 8.03 -20.25
CA LEU A 488 5.29 8.03 -19.85
C LEU A 488 5.14 7.69 -18.37
N MET A 489 4.11 8.24 -17.74
CA MET A 489 3.75 7.90 -16.37
C MET A 489 2.27 7.57 -16.30
N LEU A 490 1.94 6.42 -15.72
CA LEU A 490 0.58 6.15 -15.27
C LEU A 490 0.40 6.77 -13.90
N GLN A 491 -0.71 7.45 -13.65
CA GLN A 491 -1.03 8.03 -12.36
C GLN A 491 -2.51 7.75 -12.01
N ASP A 492 -2.76 7.24 -10.81
CA ASP A 492 -4.09 7.02 -10.24
C ASP A 492 -4.24 7.92 -9.00
N CYS A 493 -5.27 8.75 -9.01
CA CYS A 493 -5.54 9.73 -7.97
C CYS A 493 -6.97 9.60 -7.46
N TYR A 494 -7.16 9.87 -6.18
CA TYR A 494 -8.47 10.18 -5.62
C TYR A 494 -8.37 11.14 -4.44
N MET A 495 -9.47 11.84 -4.17
CA MET A 495 -9.67 12.64 -2.97
C MET A 495 -11.10 12.41 -2.45
N ASP A 496 -11.24 12.12 -1.17
CA ASP A 496 -12.52 11.88 -0.50
C ASP A 496 -12.53 12.48 0.92
N ALA A 497 -13.57 12.16 1.71
CA ALA A 497 -13.78 12.71 3.05
C ALA A 497 -12.73 12.29 4.10
N LEU A 498 -11.82 11.36 3.79
CA LEU A 498 -10.75 10.89 4.68
C LEU A 498 -9.38 11.45 4.30
N GLY A 499 -9.26 12.01 3.10
CA GLY A 499 -7.98 12.42 2.53
C GLY A 499 -7.89 12.03 1.06
N GLY A 500 -6.68 11.81 0.58
CA GLY A 500 -6.44 11.50 -0.82
C GLY A 500 -5.21 10.62 -1.03
N MET A 501 -5.05 10.18 -2.26
CA MET A 501 -3.91 9.40 -2.68
C MET A 501 -3.52 9.80 -4.10
N ILE A 502 -2.21 9.82 -4.35
CA ILE A 502 -1.64 10.05 -5.68
C ILE A 502 -0.58 8.98 -5.85
N VAL A 503 -0.86 7.96 -6.67
CA VAL A 503 0.07 6.88 -6.98
C VAL A 503 0.44 6.98 -8.44
N TYR A 504 1.72 6.88 -8.75
CA TYR A 504 2.21 6.93 -10.13
C TYR A 504 3.35 5.95 -10.36
N ALA A 505 3.55 5.57 -11.62
CA ALA A 505 4.65 4.72 -12.04
C ALA A 505 5.18 5.18 -13.40
N PRO A 506 6.50 5.39 -13.56
CA PRO A 506 7.11 5.60 -14.86
C PRO A 506 7.08 4.30 -15.67
N MET A 507 6.85 4.43 -16.97
CA MET A 507 6.75 3.32 -17.92
C MET A 507 7.37 3.75 -19.26
N ASP A 508 8.06 2.81 -19.92
CA ASP A 508 8.48 3.04 -21.31
C ASP A 508 7.27 2.98 -22.27
N MET A 509 7.45 3.54 -23.46
CA MET A 509 6.42 3.62 -24.49
C MET A 509 5.85 2.24 -24.88
N ALA A 510 6.70 1.21 -24.94
CA ALA A 510 6.29 -0.15 -25.32
C ALA A 510 5.38 -0.78 -24.26
N THR A 511 5.73 -0.62 -22.99
CA THR A 511 4.96 -1.14 -21.86
C THR A 511 3.64 -0.39 -21.73
N MET A 512 3.63 0.93 -21.94
CA MET A 512 2.39 1.70 -21.97
C MET A 512 1.50 1.29 -23.16
N HIS A 513 2.08 1.01 -24.33
CA HIS A 513 1.33 0.53 -25.50
C HIS A 513 0.51 -0.73 -25.18
N PHE A 514 1.08 -1.68 -24.43
CA PHE A 514 0.32 -2.86 -23.97
C PHE A 514 -0.88 -2.49 -23.09
N ALA A 515 -0.75 -1.47 -22.25
CA ALA A 515 -1.85 -1.01 -21.40
C ALA A 515 -2.97 -0.37 -22.24
N VAL A 516 -2.61 0.54 -23.16
CA VAL A 516 -3.57 1.29 -23.97
C VAL A 516 -4.09 0.53 -25.20
N SER A 517 -3.48 -0.60 -25.60
CA SER A 517 -4.05 -1.47 -26.64
C SER A 517 -5.16 -2.36 -26.07
N GLY A 518 -5.05 -2.75 -24.80
CA GLY A 518 -5.95 -3.70 -24.16
C GLY A 518 -5.71 -5.16 -24.56
N GLU A 519 -4.69 -5.44 -25.38
CA GLU A 519 -4.39 -6.78 -25.90
C GLU A 519 -3.70 -7.69 -24.88
N VAL A 520 -3.03 -7.09 -23.89
CA VAL A 520 -2.31 -7.79 -22.83
C VAL A 520 -3.09 -7.66 -21.54
N ASP A 521 -3.29 -8.78 -20.86
CA ASP A 521 -3.88 -8.77 -19.52
C ASP A 521 -3.06 -7.84 -18.60
N PRO A 522 -3.67 -6.81 -18.00
CA PRO A 522 -3.03 -5.91 -17.07
C PRO A 522 -2.22 -6.61 -15.98
N PHE A 523 -2.60 -7.83 -15.56
CA PHE A 523 -1.85 -8.62 -14.59
C PHE A 523 -0.39 -8.91 -14.99
N HIS A 524 -0.07 -8.94 -16.29
CA HIS A 524 1.27 -9.26 -16.80
C HIS A 524 2.12 -8.03 -17.14
N ILE A 525 1.52 -6.84 -17.21
CA ILE A 525 2.24 -5.60 -17.51
C ILE A 525 3.16 -5.27 -16.32
N PRO A 526 4.46 -5.02 -16.49
CA PRO A 526 5.32 -4.65 -15.37
C PRO A 526 5.03 -3.22 -14.89
N ILE A 527 4.76 -3.04 -13.60
CA ILE A 527 4.57 -1.71 -12.98
C ILE A 527 5.18 -1.63 -11.59
N LEU A 528 5.82 -0.51 -11.27
CA LEU A 528 6.47 -0.28 -9.98
C LEU A 528 6.08 1.10 -9.42
N PRO A 529 5.17 1.16 -8.43
CA PRO A 529 4.57 2.42 -8.03
C PRO A 529 5.39 3.21 -7.02
N SER A 530 5.21 4.51 -7.08
CA SER A 530 5.65 5.53 -6.12
C SER A 530 4.48 6.48 -5.87
N GLY A 531 4.48 7.22 -4.77
CA GLY A 531 3.35 8.10 -4.51
C GLY A 531 3.22 8.63 -3.10
N PHE A 532 2.00 9.12 -2.84
CA PHE A 532 1.62 9.89 -1.67
C PHE A 532 0.31 9.38 -1.10
N VAL A 533 0.26 9.27 0.23
CA VAL A 533 -0.97 9.14 1.01
C VAL A 533 -1.17 10.42 1.79
N ILE A 534 -2.33 11.02 1.65
CA ILE A 534 -2.71 12.29 2.26
C ILE A 534 -3.87 12.00 3.19
N SER A 535 -3.73 12.32 4.48
CA SER A 535 -4.79 12.12 5.46
C SER A 535 -4.86 13.33 6.39
N SER A 536 -5.99 13.56 7.03
CA SER A 536 -6.07 14.54 8.11
C SER A 536 -5.18 14.11 9.28
N ASP A 537 -4.59 15.08 9.97
CA ASP A 537 -3.83 14.83 11.21
C ASP A 537 -4.72 14.52 12.43
N GLY A 538 -6.04 14.55 12.27
CA GLY A 538 -7.01 14.30 13.32
C GLY A 538 -7.14 15.45 14.32
N ARG A 539 -6.39 16.54 14.16
CA ARG A 539 -6.48 17.71 15.03
C ARG A 539 -7.59 18.62 14.54
N ARG A 540 -8.65 18.73 15.34
CA ARG A 540 -9.65 19.78 15.15
C ARG A 540 -9.23 20.99 15.95
N SER A 541 -8.86 22.08 15.30
CA SER A 541 -8.82 23.38 15.94
C SER A 541 -10.14 24.10 15.64
N THR A 542 -10.62 24.92 16.59
CA THR A 542 -11.83 25.72 16.43
C THR A 542 -11.64 26.93 15.49
N VAL A 543 -10.43 27.13 14.94
CA VAL A 543 -10.02 28.38 14.26
C VAL A 543 -9.31 28.14 12.92
N GLU A 544 -8.74 26.96 12.70
CA GLU A 544 -7.99 26.56 11.50
C GLU A 544 -8.42 25.15 11.05
N ASP A 545 -8.73 25.00 9.76
CA ASP A 545 -8.91 23.70 9.11
C ASP A 545 -7.64 22.86 9.35
N GLY A 546 -7.77 21.72 10.03
CA GLY A 546 -6.66 20.93 10.57
C GLY A 546 -5.55 20.54 9.58
N GLY A 547 -4.45 20.00 10.11
CA GLY A 547 -3.26 19.67 9.33
C GLY A 547 -3.37 18.37 8.52
N THR A 548 -2.32 18.10 7.75
CA THR A 548 -2.19 16.91 6.91
C THR A 548 -1.09 16.00 7.44
N LEU A 549 -1.36 14.71 7.52
CA LEU A 549 -0.34 13.66 7.57
C LEU A 549 -0.08 13.19 6.14
N LEU A 550 1.11 13.50 5.64
CA LEU A 550 1.60 13.06 4.34
C LEU A 550 2.50 11.86 4.54
N THR A 551 2.21 10.74 3.88
CA THR A 551 3.14 9.63 3.71
C THR A 551 3.65 9.62 2.28
N VAL A 552 4.98 9.68 2.12
CA VAL A 552 5.66 9.55 0.84
C VAL A 552 6.25 8.14 0.77
N ALA A 553 6.14 7.48 -0.38
CA ALA A 553 6.79 6.20 -0.59
C ALA A 553 7.23 6.00 -2.03
N PHE A 554 8.44 5.47 -2.20
CA PHE A 554 9.06 5.20 -3.49
C PHE A 554 9.47 3.73 -3.60
N GLN A 555 9.25 3.14 -4.77
CA GLN A 555 9.83 1.86 -5.15
C GLN A 555 10.72 2.03 -6.36
N ILE A 556 11.99 1.63 -6.21
CA ILE A 556 13.01 1.83 -7.23
C ILE A 556 13.67 0.49 -7.54
N LEU A 557 13.69 0.13 -8.83
CA LEU A 557 14.44 -1.02 -9.32
C LEU A 557 15.92 -0.63 -9.42
N VAL A 558 16.77 -1.27 -8.60
CA VAL A 558 18.20 -0.93 -8.50
C VAL A 558 19.07 -1.88 -9.32
N SER A 559 18.64 -3.13 -9.49
CA SER A 559 19.39 -4.13 -10.26
C SER A 559 18.44 -5.10 -10.96
N GLY A 560 18.52 -5.18 -12.30
CA GLY A 560 17.72 -6.10 -13.10
C GLY A 560 18.29 -7.53 -13.16
N LYS A 561 17.54 -8.47 -13.73
CA LYS A 561 17.90 -9.90 -13.87
C LYS A 561 19.32 -10.19 -14.41
N ALA A 562 19.90 -9.29 -15.20
CA ALA A 562 21.23 -9.47 -15.81
C ALA A 562 22.40 -9.29 -14.83
N ASN A 563 22.22 -8.58 -13.72
CA ASN A 563 23.26 -8.34 -12.73
C ASN A 563 23.14 -9.34 -11.58
N ARG A 564 23.91 -10.44 -11.67
CA ARG A 564 23.94 -11.54 -10.68
C ARG A 564 24.62 -11.18 -9.35
N SER A 565 25.01 -9.93 -9.12
CA SER A 565 25.46 -9.50 -7.80
C SER A 565 24.23 -9.38 -6.88
N ARG A 566 24.04 -10.40 -6.03
CA ARG A 566 23.02 -10.39 -4.95
C ARG A 566 23.26 -9.28 -3.91
N GLU A 567 24.40 -8.61 -3.97
CA GLU A 567 24.76 -7.56 -3.03
C GLU A 567 24.14 -6.23 -3.46
N VAL A 568 23.03 -5.86 -2.81
CA VAL A 568 22.67 -4.46 -2.69
C VAL A 568 23.75 -3.79 -1.87
N ASN A 569 24.47 -2.84 -2.46
CA ASN A 569 25.42 -2.05 -1.69
C ASN A 569 24.65 -1.06 -0.79
N GLU A 570 25.16 -0.77 0.40
CA GLU A 570 24.62 0.27 1.29
C GLU A 570 24.41 1.61 0.54
N LYS A 571 25.24 1.88 -0.47
CA LYS A 571 25.13 3.03 -1.36
C LYS A 571 23.77 3.14 -2.07
N SER A 572 23.14 2.03 -2.45
CA SER A 572 21.82 2.04 -3.10
C SER A 572 20.73 2.43 -2.10
N VAL A 573 20.80 1.91 -0.88
CA VAL A 573 19.92 2.29 0.24
C VAL A 573 20.08 3.78 0.56
N ASP A 574 21.32 4.25 0.70
CA ASP A 574 21.62 5.66 0.96
C ASP A 574 21.10 6.56 -0.17
N THR A 575 21.23 6.13 -1.43
CA THR A 575 20.72 6.89 -2.59
C THR A 575 19.20 7.01 -2.53
N VAL A 576 18.46 5.91 -2.32
CA VAL A 576 17.00 5.95 -2.25
C VAL A 576 16.51 6.75 -1.03
N SER A 577 17.19 6.60 0.11
CA SER A 577 16.89 7.40 1.32
C SER A 577 17.15 8.91 1.11
N ALA A 578 18.21 9.26 0.37
CA ALA A 578 18.47 10.65 -0.01
C ALA A 578 17.43 11.19 -1.01
N LEU A 579 16.96 10.38 -1.97
CA LEU A 579 15.93 10.78 -2.93
C LEU A 579 14.61 11.13 -2.24
N ILE A 580 14.12 10.29 -1.33
CA ILE A 580 12.90 10.57 -0.58
C ILE A 580 13.06 11.77 0.36
N SER A 581 14.21 11.88 1.04
CA SER A 581 14.50 13.03 1.91
C SER A 581 14.53 14.34 1.13
N SER A 582 15.20 14.36 -0.02
CA SER A 582 15.26 15.52 -0.93
C SER A 582 13.88 15.91 -1.45
N THR A 583 13.06 14.92 -1.85
CA THR A 583 11.67 15.18 -2.28
C THR A 583 10.86 15.81 -1.16
N ILE A 584 10.93 15.26 0.05
CA ILE A 584 10.22 15.79 1.23
C ILE A 584 10.67 17.23 1.53
N GLN A 585 11.97 17.52 1.48
CA GLN A 585 12.49 18.87 1.70
C GLN A 585 11.98 19.86 0.65
N ARG A 586 11.95 19.47 -0.62
CA ARG A 586 11.39 20.29 -1.71
C ARG A 586 9.90 20.57 -1.51
N ILE A 587 9.11 19.53 -1.21
CA ILE A 587 7.68 19.68 -0.92
C ILE A 587 7.46 20.63 0.25
N LYS A 588 8.18 20.45 1.37
CA LYS A 588 8.09 21.34 2.53
C LYS A 588 8.43 22.79 2.19
N GLY A 589 9.50 23.01 1.44
CA GLY A 589 9.92 24.35 1.02
C GLY A 589 8.88 25.04 0.14
N LEU A 590 8.28 24.32 -0.81
CA LEU A 590 7.27 24.85 -1.72
C LEU A 590 5.92 25.12 -1.04
N LEU A 591 5.60 24.33 -0.01
CA LEU A 591 4.42 24.53 0.82
C LEU A 591 4.62 25.58 1.93
N ASN A 592 5.78 26.25 1.99
CA ASN A 592 6.17 27.21 3.02
C ASN A 592 6.00 26.67 4.46
N CYS A 593 6.26 25.38 4.66
CA CYS A 593 6.23 24.80 6.00
C CYS A 593 7.33 25.42 6.88
N PRO A 594 7.06 25.78 8.15
CA PRO A 594 8.11 26.22 9.06
C PRO A 594 9.20 25.14 9.18
N GLU A 595 10.47 25.53 9.22
CA GLU A 595 11.54 24.61 9.61
C GLU A 595 11.27 24.13 11.04
N CYS A 596 11.16 22.82 11.24
CA CYS A 596 10.88 22.20 12.54
C CYS A 596 12.07 22.30 13.50
#